data_AF-A0AAJ2TDZ8-F1
#
_entry.id   AF-A0AAJ2TDZ8-F1
#
_cell.length_a   1.000
_cell.length_b   1.000
_cell.length_c   1.000
_cell.angle_alpha   90.00
_cell.angle_beta   90.00
_cell.angle_gamma   90.00
#
_symmetry.space_group_name_H-M   'P 1'
#
loop_
_entity.id
_entity.type
_entity.pdbx_description
1 polymer ?
#
loop_
_entity_poly.entity_id
_entity_poly.type
_entity_poly.pdbx_seq_one_letter_code
_entity_poly.pdbx_strand_id
1 'polypeptide(L)'
;MNHIYEIIIGLLQLKGVGRQKIKLLLEIITSPQVLSFREVVEIGQTFHIITSQIGRVEIEQAIADAKRLVDECEELGIQCKSYLDDGFPVCLDFNDHPILLYYIGDLEILNQPKRAAVIGSRTPSQLGADFAFQAGKILAENNFVVISGLAAGSDCYGHRGCLAAGGKTVAFLPSGLVRLYPGSNKELAERICDHGGCLISEYNHHETVQPYKFVERDRLQSGTSQFVIVSNFSPGSGTIHTLSYANKYKKPIYSIPVVYDQSRDGFEYITQKHINFQIIENTKLMQVIENY
;
A
#
# COMPACT_ATOMS: atom_id res chain seq x y z
N MET A 1 -5.66 25.97 -7.34
CA MET A 1 -5.80 24.54 -7.04
C MET A 1 -7.19 24.17 -7.51
N ASN A 2 -7.26 23.31 -8.51
CA ASN A 2 -8.52 22.97 -9.18
C ASN A 2 -8.91 21.51 -8.94
N HIS A 3 -7.99 20.69 -8.41
CA HIS A 3 -8.24 19.29 -8.13
C HIS A 3 -8.20 19.00 -6.63
N ILE A 4 -9.04 18.06 -6.18
CA ILE A 4 -9.16 17.72 -4.77
C ILE A 4 -7.87 17.11 -4.20
N TYR A 5 -7.08 16.39 -5.00
CA TYR A 5 -5.77 15.90 -4.55
C TYR A 5 -4.80 17.06 -4.24
N GLU A 6 -4.83 18.17 -4.99
CA GLU A 6 -3.99 19.34 -4.72
C GLU A 6 -4.36 20.00 -3.39
N ILE A 7 -5.66 20.06 -3.09
CA ILE A 7 -6.16 20.54 -1.79
C ILE A 7 -5.62 19.66 -0.67
N ILE A 8 -5.69 18.33 -0.82
CA ILE A 8 -5.15 17.39 0.18
C ILE A 8 -3.64 17.57 0.35
N ILE A 9 -2.88 17.72 -0.73
CA ILE A 9 -1.44 17.99 -0.69
C ILE A 9 -1.15 19.29 0.07
N GLY A 10 -1.91 20.35 -0.21
CA GLY A 10 -1.81 21.63 0.51
C GLY A 10 -2.11 21.50 1.99
N LEU A 11 -3.14 20.73 2.35
CA LEU A 11 -3.51 20.53 3.75
C LEU A 11 -2.41 19.78 4.50
N LEU A 12 -1.73 18.84 3.85
CA LEU A 12 -0.57 18.13 4.41
C LEU A 12 0.65 19.03 4.64
N GLN A 13 0.73 20.21 4.01
CA GLN A 13 1.78 21.20 4.28
C GLN A 13 1.51 22.01 5.56
N LEU A 14 0.27 22.02 6.06
CA LEU A 14 -0.08 22.80 7.23
C LEU A 14 0.38 22.11 8.52
N LYS A 15 1.10 22.87 9.36
CA LYS A 15 1.62 22.35 10.63
C LYS A 15 0.49 21.79 11.51
N GLY A 16 0.62 20.52 11.88
CA GLY A 16 -0.36 19.86 12.75
C GLY A 16 -1.64 19.40 12.05
N VAL A 17 -1.67 19.39 10.72
CA VAL A 17 -2.76 18.86 9.88
C VAL A 17 -2.27 17.59 9.18
N GLY A 18 -2.53 16.43 9.79
CA GLY A 18 -2.18 15.12 9.23
C GLY A 18 -3.37 14.42 8.58
N ARG A 19 -3.12 13.25 7.97
CA ARG A 19 -4.11 12.45 7.24
C ARG A 19 -5.44 12.24 7.98
N GLN A 20 -5.39 11.94 9.27
CA GLN A 20 -6.60 11.71 10.08
C GLN A 20 -7.47 12.97 10.22
N LYS A 21 -6.85 14.14 10.38
CA LYS A 21 -7.57 15.42 10.43
C LYS A 21 -8.15 15.78 9.07
N ILE A 22 -7.40 15.53 7.99
CA ILE A 22 -7.88 15.77 6.63
C ILE A 22 -9.06 14.88 6.33
N LYS A 23 -8.98 13.59 6.67
CA LYS A 23 -10.09 12.65 6.52
C LYS A 23 -11.34 13.14 7.25
N LEU A 24 -11.21 13.47 8.54
CA LEU A 24 -12.32 14.01 9.33
C LEU A 24 -12.91 15.30 8.71
N LEU A 25 -12.05 16.20 8.24
CA LEU A 25 -12.48 17.44 7.59
C LEU A 25 -13.27 17.18 6.32
N LEU A 26 -12.76 16.31 5.44
CA LEU A 26 -13.39 16.01 4.16
C LEU A 26 -14.68 15.19 4.32
N GLU A 27 -14.83 14.39 5.37
CA GLU A 27 -16.08 13.69 5.70
C GLU A 27 -17.21 14.64 6.13
N ILE A 28 -16.88 15.81 6.69
CA ILE A 28 -17.87 16.83 7.09
C ILE A 28 -18.33 17.68 5.90
N ILE A 29 -17.50 17.78 4.85
CA ILE A 29 -17.79 18.61 3.68
C ILE A 29 -18.55 17.77 2.65
N THR A 30 -19.76 18.20 2.27
CA THR A 30 -20.61 17.47 1.31
C THR A 30 -20.04 17.40 -0.10
N SER A 31 -19.27 18.39 -0.54
CA SER A 31 -18.67 18.43 -1.89
C SER A 31 -17.35 19.19 -1.88
N PRO A 32 -16.28 18.66 -1.27
CA PRO A 32 -15.02 19.37 -1.14
C PRO A 32 -14.36 19.70 -2.49
N GLN A 33 -14.69 18.96 -3.56
CA GLN A 33 -14.18 19.18 -4.91
C GLN A 33 -14.63 20.51 -5.55
N VAL A 34 -15.67 21.16 -5.02
CA VAL A 34 -16.14 22.48 -5.54
C VAL A 34 -15.58 23.65 -4.74
N LEU A 35 -14.85 23.39 -3.64
CA LEU A 35 -14.31 24.40 -2.75
C LEU A 35 -12.86 24.73 -3.12
N SER A 36 -12.48 25.99 -2.89
CA SER A 36 -11.09 26.41 -2.90
C SER A 36 -10.35 25.93 -1.65
N PHE A 37 -9.02 25.89 -1.72
CA PHE A 37 -8.17 25.57 -0.58
C PHE A 37 -8.47 26.44 0.66
N ARG A 38 -8.67 27.75 0.44
CA ARG A 38 -8.94 28.70 1.53
C ARG A 38 -10.26 28.40 2.23
N GLU A 39 -11.32 28.12 1.48
CA GLU A 39 -12.62 27.75 2.04
C GLU A 39 -12.54 26.46 2.86
N VAL A 40 -11.79 25.45 2.38
CA VAL A 40 -11.57 24.20 3.13
C VAL A 40 -10.83 24.46 4.45
N VAL A 41 -9.82 25.35 4.45
CA VAL A 41 -9.10 25.73 5.67
C VAL A 41 -10.02 26.49 6.65
N GLU A 42 -10.82 27.44 6.16
CA GLU A 42 -11.77 28.21 6.97
C GLU A 42 -12.83 27.31 7.64
N ILE A 43 -13.36 26.33 6.90
CA ILE A 43 -14.25 25.29 7.45
C ILE A 43 -13.50 24.50 8.53
N GLY A 44 -12.28 24.04 8.24
CA GLY A 44 -11.47 23.29 9.21
C GLY A 44 -11.17 24.07 10.50
N GLN A 45 -11.00 25.40 10.42
CA GLN A 45 -10.84 26.28 11.58
C GLN A 45 -12.15 26.45 12.36
N THR A 46 -13.27 26.59 11.66
CA THR A 46 -14.61 26.70 12.25
C THR A 46 -14.97 25.47 13.08
N PHE A 47 -14.60 24.27 12.60
CA PHE A 47 -14.81 23.00 13.32
C PHE A 47 -13.65 22.62 14.26
N HIS A 48 -12.68 23.51 14.48
CA HIS A 48 -11.51 23.28 15.36
C HIS A 48 -10.63 22.07 14.97
N ILE A 49 -10.68 21.63 13.72
CA ILE A 49 -9.81 20.57 13.17
C ILE A 49 -8.43 21.15 12.84
N ILE A 50 -8.44 22.35 12.23
CA ILE A 50 -7.28 23.16 11.90
C ILE A 50 -7.19 24.29 12.93
N THR A 51 -5.98 24.59 13.42
CA THR A 51 -5.79 25.68 14.39
C THR A 51 -6.05 27.05 13.75
N SER A 52 -6.71 27.94 14.47
CA SER A 52 -6.91 29.34 14.06
C SER A 52 -5.61 30.16 14.05
N GLN A 53 -4.50 29.59 14.56
CA GLN A 53 -3.16 30.19 14.47
C GLN A 53 -2.57 30.11 13.06
N ILE A 54 -3.08 29.22 12.19
CA ILE A 54 -2.68 29.18 10.78
C ILE A 54 -3.29 30.40 10.10
N GLY A 55 -2.43 31.38 9.80
CA GLY A 55 -2.83 32.64 9.20
C GLY A 55 -2.72 32.62 7.68
N ARG A 56 -2.94 33.79 7.09
CA ARG A 56 -2.89 33.99 5.64
C ARG A 56 -1.53 33.60 5.04
N VAL A 57 -0.42 33.90 5.73
CA VAL A 57 0.93 33.62 5.22
C VAL A 57 1.16 32.12 5.10
N GLU A 58 0.81 31.35 6.13
CA GLU A 58 0.92 29.89 6.12
C GLU A 58 0.02 29.25 5.06
N ILE A 59 -1.19 29.78 4.85
CA ILE A 59 -2.12 29.32 3.82
C ILE A 59 -1.54 29.54 2.43
N GLU A 60 -1.03 30.74 2.12
CA GLU A 60 -0.44 31.02 0.81
C GLU A 60 0.83 30.19 0.55
N GLN A 61 1.64 29.98 1.59
CA GLN A 61 2.83 29.14 1.49
C GLN A 61 2.45 27.68 1.21
N ALA A 62 1.45 27.14 1.91
CA ALA A 62 0.94 25.78 1.66
C ALA A 62 0.39 25.61 0.24
N ILE A 63 -0.28 26.65 -0.30
CA ILE A 63 -0.74 26.66 -1.70
C ILE A 63 0.46 26.57 -2.65
N ALA A 64 1.48 27.40 -2.45
CA ALA A 64 2.66 27.43 -3.29
C ALA A 64 3.46 26.12 -3.23
N ASP A 65 3.65 25.56 -2.03
CA ASP A 65 4.38 24.31 -1.82
C ASP A 65 3.68 23.11 -2.43
N ALA A 66 2.36 23.02 -2.32
CA ALA A 66 1.60 21.95 -2.94
C ALA A 66 1.61 22.03 -4.46
N LYS A 67 1.50 23.24 -5.03
CA LYS A 67 1.65 23.42 -6.48
C LYS A 67 3.02 22.94 -6.95
N ARG A 68 4.09 23.41 -6.28
CA ARG A 68 5.47 22.99 -6.59
C ARG A 68 5.63 21.47 -6.49
N LEU A 69 5.05 20.84 -5.47
CA LEU A 69 5.11 19.39 -5.29
C LEU A 69 4.39 18.63 -6.41
N VAL A 70 3.24 19.12 -6.87
CA VAL A 70 2.51 18.54 -8.00
C VAL A 70 3.30 18.68 -9.30
N ASP A 71 3.83 19.87 -9.59
CA ASP A 71 4.68 20.13 -10.75
C ASP A 71 5.91 19.19 -10.77
N GLU A 72 6.59 19.05 -9.62
CA GLU A 72 7.72 18.11 -9.46
C GLU A 72 7.29 16.64 -9.66
N CYS A 73 6.13 16.24 -9.14
CA CYS A 73 5.59 14.90 -9.36
C CYS A 73 5.38 14.61 -10.85
N GLU A 74 4.79 15.55 -11.59
CA GLU A 74 4.58 15.43 -13.04
C GLU A 74 5.91 15.29 -13.79
N GLU A 75 6.92 16.11 -13.47
CA GLU A 75 8.27 16.02 -14.05
C GLU A 75 8.95 14.67 -13.78
N LEU A 76 8.66 14.06 -12.63
CA LEU A 76 9.18 12.75 -12.21
C LEU A 76 8.34 11.57 -12.72
N GLY A 77 7.26 11.81 -13.46
CA GLY A 77 6.34 10.78 -13.92
C GLY A 77 5.51 10.13 -12.81
N ILE A 78 5.36 10.82 -11.67
CA ILE A 78 4.56 10.40 -10.53
C ILE A 78 3.18 11.03 -10.66
N GLN A 79 2.15 10.20 -10.64
CA GLN A 79 0.76 10.63 -10.68
C GLN A 79 0.18 10.67 -9.26
N CYS A 80 -0.80 11.54 -9.04
CA CYS A 80 -1.52 11.71 -7.78
C CYS A 80 -2.99 11.31 -7.95
N LYS A 81 -3.57 10.64 -6.95
CA LYS A 81 -5.02 10.36 -6.92
C LYS A 81 -5.57 10.40 -5.50
N SER A 82 -6.62 11.18 -5.29
CA SER A 82 -7.40 11.25 -4.06
C SER A 82 -8.47 10.16 -4.03
N TYR A 83 -8.88 9.74 -2.82
CA TYR A 83 -10.03 8.84 -2.65
C TYR A 83 -11.38 9.44 -3.12
N LEU A 84 -11.40 10.75 -3.38
CA LEU A 84 -12.55 11.48 -3.92
C LEU A 84 -12.47 11.68 -5.44
N ASP A 85 -11.37 11.30 -6.08
CA ASP A 85 -11.24 11.37 -7.53
C ASP A 85 -11.97 10.20 -8.20
N ASP A 86 -12.51 10.45 -9.39
CA ASP A 86 -13.12 9.42 -10.22
C ASP A 86 -12.10 8.31 -10.56
N GLY A 87 -12.56 7.07 -10.51
CA GLY A 87 -11.72 5.89 -10.76
C GLY A 87 -10.70 5.61 -9.65
N PHE A 88 -10.87 6.16 -8.44
CA PHE A 88 -10.09 5.67 -7.29
C PHE A 88 -10.44 4.19 -7.00
N PRO A 89 -9.45 3.29 -6.83
CA PRO A 89 -9.77 1.86 -6.75
C PRO A 89 -10.63 1.48 -5.55
N VAL A 90 -11.76 0.83 -5.82
CA VAL A 90 -12.75 0.45 -4.79
C VAL A 90 -12.14 -0.49 -3.74
N CYS A 91 -11.15 -1.31 -4.10
CA CYS A 91 -10.48 -2.19 -3.14
C CYS A 91 -9.67 -1.44 -2.06
N LEU A 92 -9.48 -0.13 -2.20
CA LEU A 92 -8.85 0.72 -1.20
C LEU A 92 -9.86 1.27 -0.19
N ASP A 93 -11.16 1.07 -0.40
CA ASP A 93 -12.22 1.47 0.53
C ASP A 93 -12.38 0.47 1.68
N PHE A 94 -11.44 0.53 2.62
CA PHE A 94 -11.45 -0.23 3.86
C PHE A 94 -11.17 0.68 5.06
N ASN A 95 -11.34 0.16 6.28
CA ASN A 95 -11.06 0.92 7.49
C ASN A 95 -9.61 1.43 7.50
N ASP A 96 -9.44 2.74 7.71
CA ASP A 96 -8.18 3.47 7.55
C ASP A 96 -7.70 3.63 6.09
N HIS A 97 -8.61 3.71 5.09
CA HIS A 97 -8.25 3.94 3.68
C HIS A 97 -7.30 5.14 3.47
N PRO A 98 -6.40 5.08 2.47
CA PRO A 98 -5.58 6.24 2.10
C PRO A 98 -6.46 7.39 1.60
N ILE A 99 -6.05 8.63 1.92
CA ILE A 99 -6.71 9.85 1.40
C ILE A 99 -6.09 10.35 0.09
N LEU A 100 -4.84 9.95 -0.17
CA LEU A 100 -4.05 10.37 -1.32
C LEU A 100 -3.04 9.27 -1.63
N LEU A 101 -2.89 8.97 -2.92
CA LEU A 101 -1.86 8.08 -3.44
C LEU A 101 -0.98 8.83 -4.43
N TYR A 102 0.32 8.59 -4.32
CA TYR A 102 1.32 8.85 -5.34
C TYR A 102 1.63 7.51 -6.02
N TYR A 103 1.68 7.47 -7.35
CA TYR A 103 1.92 6.22 -8.07
C TYR A 103 2.68 6.39 -9.38
N ILE A 104 3.33 5.31 -9.81
CA ILE A 104 3.97 5.15 -11.12
C ILE A 104 3.46 3.84 -11.72
N GLY A 105 2.98 3.86 -12.97
CA GLY A 105 2.39 2.70 -13.64
C GLY A 105 0.86 2.75 -13.66
N ASP A 106 0.23 1.59 -13.83
CA ASP A 106 -1.22 1.50 -14.07
C ASP A 106 -1.99 1.26 -12.76
N LEU A 107 -2.59 2.31 -12.18
CA LEU A 107 -3.39 2.18 -10.96
C LEU A 107 -4.71 1.40 -11.17
N GLU A 108 -5.25 1.40 -12.39
CA GLU A 108 -6.52 0.72 -12.72
C GLU A 108 -6.42 -0.81 -12.56
N ILE A 109 -5.20 -1.34 -12.51
CA ILE A 109 -4.95 -2.74 -12.16
C ILE A 109 -5.59 -3.15 -10.83
N LEU A 110 -5.70 -2.23 -9.86
CA LEU A 110 -6.34 -2.50 -8.58
C LEU A 110 -7.85 -2.70 -8.70
N ASN A 111 -8.47 -2.35 -9.83
CA ASN A 111 -9.88 -2.64 -10.11
C ASN A 111 -10.12 -4.09 -10.57
N GLN A 112 -9.06 -4.85 -10.87
CA GLN A 112 -9.18 -6.28 -11.21
C GLN A 112 -9.72 -7.09 -10.02
N PRO A 113 -10.71 -7.97 -10.20
CA PRO A 113 -11.39 -8.63 -9.08
C PRO A 113 -10.47 -9.54 -8.26
N LYS A 114 -9.50 -10.17 -8.92
CA LYS A 114 -8.59 -11.17 -8.34
C LYS A 114 -7.29 -10.52 -7.88
N ARG A 115 -7.11 -10.40 -6.55
CA ARG A 115 -5.93 -9.78 -5.93
C ARG A 115 -5.50 -10.57 -4.71
N ALA A 116 -4.22 -10.90 -4.61
CA ALA A 116 -3.69 -11.64 -3.47
C ALA A 116 -2.31 -11.13 -3.07
N ALA A 117 -2.07 -11.06 -1.76
CA ALA A 117 -0.78 -10.64 -1.25
C ALA A 117 0.19 -11.81 -1.15
N VAL A 118 1.46 -11.60 -1.52
CA VAL A 118 2.56 -12.52 -1.21
C VAL A 118 3.57 -11.76 -0.35
N ILE A 119 3.76 -12.21 0.89
CA ILE A 119 4.61 -11.52 1.88
C ILE A 119 5.52 -12.48 2.62
N GLY A 120 6.53 -11.96 3.31
CA GLY A 120 7.34 -12.76 4.22
C GLY A 120 8.64 -12.09 4.64
N SER A 121 9.59 -12.91 5.06
CA SER A 121 10.89 -12.52 5.56
C SER A 121 11.69 -11.78 4.49
N ARG A 122 12.51 -10.82 4.94
CA ARG A 122 13.53 -10.16 4.12
C ARG A 122 14.70 -11.07 3.77
N THR A 123 14.88 -12.14 4.54
CA THR A 123 15.92 -13.16 4.39
C THR A 123 15.26 -14.54 4.56
N PRO A 124 14.41 -14.97 3.61
CA PRO A 124 13.77 -16.29 3.69
C PRO A 124 14.81 -17.40 3.52
N SER A 125 14.45 -18.62 3.92
CA SER A 125 15.21 -19.81 3.53
C SER A 125 15.12 -20.02 2.01
N GLN A 126 15.93 -20.91 1.43
CA GLN A 126 15.80 -21.26 0.02
C GLN A 126 14.38 -21.78 -0.30
N LEU A 127 13.84 -22.66 0.54
CA LEU A 127 12.49 -23.20 0.37
C LEU A 127 11.41 -22.12 0.50
N GLY A 128 11.59 -21.14 1.40
CA GLY A 128 10.68 -20.01 1.50
C GLY A 128 10.75 -19.04 0.31
N ALA A 129 11.95 -18.83 -0.23
CA ALA A 129 12.15 -18.07 -1.46
C ALA A 129 11.46 -18.75 -2.65
N ASP A 130 11.70 -20.06 -2.81
CA ASP A 130 11.07 -20.87 -3.86
C ASP A 130 9.55 -20.86 -3.71
N PHE A 131 9.03 -21.00 -2.49
CA PHE A 131 7.60 -20.92 -2.23
C PHE A 131 7.01 -19.55 -2.60
N ALA A 132 7.63 -18.45 -2.19
CA ALA A 132 7.14 -17.11 -2.53
C ALA A 132 7.16 -16.88 -4.05
N PHE A 133 8.19 -17.35 -4.75
CA PHE A 133 8.27 -17.31 -6.20
C PHE A 133 7.15 -18.13 -6.86
N GLN A 134 6.96 -19.39 -6.45
CA GLN A 134 5.91 -20.24 -6.99
C GLN A 134 4.51 -19.69 -6.69
N ALA A 135 4.29 -19.14 -5.49
CA ALA A 135 3.03 -18.49 -5.15
C ALA A 135 2.72 -17.34 -6.10
N GLY A 136 3.68 -16.44 -6.34
CA GLY A 136 3.51 -15.34 -7.29
C GLY A 136 3.23 -15.82 -8.72
N LYS A 137 3.94 -16.87 -9.16
CA LYS A 137 3.77 -17.48 -10.48
C LYS A 137 2.37 -18.09 -10.65
N ILE A 138 1.95 -18.93 -9.72
CA ILE A 138 0.65 -19.62 -9.76
C ILE A 138 -0.49 -18.60 -9.70
N LEU A 139 -0.38 -17.57 -8.86
CA LEU A 139 -1.37 -16.49 -8.81
C LEU A 139 -1.51 -15.80 -10.17
N ALA A 140 -0.40 -15.44 -10.81
CA ALA A 140 -0.39 -14.83 -12.14
C ALA A 140 -1.02 -15.73 -13.21
N GLU A 141 -0.69 -17.02 -13.23
CA GLU A 141 -1.28 -18.02 -14.16
C GLU A 141 -2.80 -18.14 -13.99
N ASN A 142 -3.33 -17.75 -12.83
CA ASN A 142 -4.77 -17.74 -12.52
C ASN A 142 -5.38 -16.32 -12.54
N ASN A 143 -4.74 -15.38 -13.22
CA ASN A 143 -5.18 -14.00 -13.42
C ASN A 143 -5.32 -13.17 -12.12
N PHE A 144 -4.58 -13.51 -11.07
CA PHE A 144 -4.47 -12.66 -9.89
C PHE A 144 -3.44 -11.56 -10.12
N VAL A 145 -3.79 -10.36 -9.69
CA VAL A 145 -2.82 -9.30 -9.45
C VAL A 145 -2.10 -9.61 -8.14
N VAL A 146 -0.78 -9.78 -8.20
CA VAL A 146 0.02 -10.03 -7.01
C VAL A 146 0.29 -8.70 -6.29
N ILE A 147 -0.04 -8.63 -5.01
CA ILE A 147 0.19 -7.47 -4.15
C ILE A 147 1.38 -7.76 -3.23
N SER A 148 2.34 -6.83 -3.13
CA SER A 148 3.40 -6.95 -2.14
C SER A 148 4.05 -5.59 -1.81
N GLY A 149 5.14 -5.61 -1.07
CA GLY A 149 5.77 -4.43 -0.51
C GLY A 149 7.13 -4.06 -1.11
N LEU A 150 7.59 -4.76 -2.15
CA LEU A 150 8.93 -4.59 -2.75
C LEU A 150 10.10 -4.68 -1.74
N ALA A 151 9.88 -5.24 -0.54
CA ALA A 151 10.97 -5.49 0.39
C ALA A 151 11.94 -6.54 -0.19
N ALA A 152 13.18 -6.60 0.32
CA ALA A 152 14.05 -7.72 0.02
C ALA A 152 13.39 -9.06 0.40
N GLY A 153 13.88 -10.17 -0.16
CA GLY A 153 13.39 -11.50 0.21
C GLY A 153 12.03 -11.84 -0.39
N SER A 154 11.09 -12.27 0.44
CA SER A 154 9.84 -12.93 0.02
C SER A 154 9.00 -12.06 -0.92
N ASP A 155 8.88 -10.76 -0.63
CA ASP A 155 8.16 -9.80 -1.48
C ASP A 155 8.75 -9.77 -2.91
N CYS A 156 10.08 -9.69 -3.04
CA CYS A 156 10.77 -9.75 -4.33
C CYS A 156 10.52 -11.05 -5.07
N TYR A 157 10.56 -12.18 -4.37
CA TYR A 157 10.33 -13.48 -5.00
C TYR A 157 8.88 -13.59 -5.49
N GLY A 158 7.90 -13.10 -4.72
CA GLY A 158 6.50 -13.01 -5.16
C GLY A 158 6.32 -12.18 -6.42
N HIS A 159 6.88 -10.97 -6.47
CA HIS A 159 6.86 -10.13 -7.67
C HIS A 159 7.54 -10.81 -8.86
N ARG A 160 8.73 -11.39 -8.67
CA ARG A 160 9.49 -12.06 -9.73
C ARG A 160 8.75 -13.28 -10.29
N GLY A 161 8.12 -14.06 -9.42
CA GLY A 161 7.29 -15.20 -9.82
C GLY A 161 6.11 -14.77 -10.69
N CYS A 162 5.41 -13.71 -10.26
CA CYS A 162 4.31 -13.11 -11.03
C CYS A 162 4.75 -12.67 -12.42
N LEU A 163 5.83 -11.87 -12.48
CA LEU A 163 6.37 -11.36 -13.74
C LEU A 163 6.89 -12.47 -14.66
N ALA A 164 7.46 -13.55 -14.09
CA ALA A 164 7.95 -14.69 -14.87
C ALA A 164 6.82 -15.47 -15.57
N ALA A 165 5.59 -15.40 -15.06
CA ALA A 165 4.39 -15.93 -15.71
C ALA A 165 3.70 -14.91 -16.65
N GLY A 166 4.28 -13.73 -16.86
CA GLY A 166 3.66 -12.65 -17.63
C GLY A 166 2.47 -11.99 -16.91
N GLY A 167 2.34 -12.22 -15.60
CA GLY A 167 1.31 -11.59 -14.78
C GLY A 167 1.63 -10.14 -14.43
N LYS A 168 0.68 -9.50 -13.76
CA LYS A 168 0.80 -8.12 -13.30
C LYS A 168 0.85 -8.03 -11.78
N THR A 169 1.59 -7.06 -11.25
CA THR A 169 1.81 -6.94 -9.81
C THR A 169 1.84 -5.50 -9.34
N VAL A 170 1.47 -5.27 -8.08
CA VAL A 170 1.46 -3.96 -7.43
C VAL A 170 2.38 -3.99 -6.21
N ALA A 171 3.25 -2.99 -6.11
CA ALA A 171 4.08 -2.76 -4.94
C ALA A 171 3.61 -1.52 -4.18
N PHE A 172 3.32 -1.69 -2.89
CA PHE A 172 3.10 -0.58 -1.97
C PHE A 172 4.41 -0.22 -1.27
N LEU A 173 4.81 1.06 -1.28
CA LEU A 173 6.10 1.51 -0.73
C LEU A 173 5.92 2.39 0.52
N PRO A 174 6.86 2.30 1.49
CA PRO A 174 6.83 3.08 2.73
C PRO A 174 7.55 4.44 2.60
N SER A 175 7.75 4.94 1.38
CA SER A 175 8.51 6.15 1.06
C SER A 175 8.07 6.77 -0.26
N GLY A 176 8.59 7.94 -0.60
CA GLY A 176 8.44 8.49 -1.94
C GLY A 176 8.97 7.55 -3.04
N LEU A 177 8.50 7.75 -4.27
CA LEU A 177 8.75 6.86 -5.40
C LEU A 177 10.03 7.16 -6.21
N VAL A 178 10.78 8.20 -5.83
CA VAL A 178 12.07 8.53 -6.47
C VAL A 178 13.22 7.73 -5.87
N ARG A 179 13.30 7.66 -4.54
CA ARG A 179 14.34 6.94 -3.80
C ARG A 179 13.77 5.63 -3.29
N LEU A 180 13.66 4.66 -4.19
CA LEU A 180 13.15 3.33 -3.87
C LEU A 180 13.97 2.68 -2.75
N TYR A 181 13.27 2.00 -1.85
CA TYR A 181 13.88 1.25 -0.75
C TYR A 181 13.39 -0.20 -0.71
N PRO A 182 14.30 -1.19 -0.71
CA PRO A 182 15.75 -1.04 -0.84
C PRO A 182 16.13 -0.66 -2.29
N GLY A 183 17.19 0.14 -2.45
CA GLY A 183 17.64 0.59 -3.78
C GLY A 183 18.10 -0.54 -4.71
N SER A 184 18.46 -1.71 -4.15
CA SER A 184 18.77 -2.92 -4.91
C SER A 184 17.61 -3.45 -5.75
N ASN A 185 16.38 -3.04 -5.45
CA ASN A 185 15.17 -3.50 -6.14
C ASN A 185 14.71 -2.56 -7.25
N LYS A 186 15.53 -1.58 -7.64
CA LYS A 186 15.19 -0.61 -8.69
C LYS A 186 14.80 -1.28 -10.01
N GLU A 187 15.62 -2.22 -10.50
CA GLU A 187 15.35 -2.96 -11.74
C GLU A 187 14.03 -3.76 -11.66
N LEU A 188 13.75 -4.35 -10.49
CA LEU A 188 12.48 -5.04 -10.28
C LEU A 188 11.30 -4.06 -10.33
N ALA A 189 11.43 -2.88 -9.73
CA ALA A 189 10.40 -1.85 -9.74
C ALA A 189 10.09 -1.34 -11.16
N GLU A 190 11.12 -1.11 -11.97
CA GLU A 190 10.99 -0.76 -13.39
C GLU A 190 10.23 -1.85 -14.15
N ARG A 191 10.63 -3.12 -13.96
CA ARG A 191 9.94 -4.26 -14.59
C ARG A 191 8.48 -4.40 -14.17
N ILE A 192 8.13 -4.04 -12.92
CA ILE A 192 6.73 -4.03 -12.46
C ILE A 192 5.90 -3.08 -13.32
N CYS A 193 6.39 -1.84 -13.53
CA CYS A 193 5.71 -0.85 -14.37
C CYS A 193 5.65 -1.29 -15.84
N ASP A 194 6.77 -1.80 -16.39
CA ASP A 194 6.86 -2.22 -17.79
C ASP A 194 5.88 -3.34 -18.16
N HIS A 195 5.50 -4.18 -17.19
CA HIS A 195 4.52 -5.26 -17.37
C HIS A 195 3.08 -4.81 -17.05
N GLY A 196 2.82 -3.50 -16.99
CA GLY A 196 1.51 -2.93 -16.69
C GLY A 196 1.09 -3.10 -15.23
N GLY A 197 2.07 -3.22 -14.32
CA GLY A 197 1.88 -3.13 -12.87
C GLY A 197 1.97 -1.70 -12.36
N CYS A 198 2.05 -1.55 -11.03
CA CYS A 198 2.03 -0.24 -10.39
C CYS A 198 2.88 -0.18 -9.11
N LEU A 199 3.60 0.92 -8.92
CA LEU A 199 4.26 1.30 -7.67
C LEU A 199 3.40 2.36 -6.99
N ILE A 200 3.05 2.18 -5.72
CA ILE A 200 2.11 3.05 -5.01
C ILE A 200 2.68 3.45 -3.65
N SER A 201 2.49 4.71 -3.27
CA SER A 201 2.88 5.25 -1.96
C SER A 201 1.86 6.26 -1.45
N GLU A 202 1.75 6.41 -0.13
CA GLU A 202 1.03 7.53 0.51
C GLU A 202 1.94 8.72 0.83
N TYR A 203 3.24 8.61 0.53
CA TYR A 203 4.25 9.59 0.88
C TYR A 203 4.78 10.27 -0.37
N ASN A 204 4.97 11.59 -0.29
CA ASN A 204 5.47 12.36 -1.42
C ASN A 204 6.96 12.09 -1.68
N HIS A 205 7.49 12.57 -2.81
CA HIS A 205 8.85 12.22 -3.24
C HIS A 205 9.99 12.79 -2.38
N HIS A 206 9.73 13.84 -1.59
CA HIS A 206 10.69 14.39 -0.61
C HIS A 206 10.76 13.57 0.68
N GLU A 207 9.76 12.72 0.93
CA GLU A 207 9.66 11.99 2.18
C GLU A 207 10.58 10.79 2.24
N THR A 208 11.36 10.72 3.33
CA THR A 208 12.27 9.61 3.59
C THR A 208 11.59 8.47 4.35
N VAL A 209 12.21 7.30 4.26
CA VAL A 209 11.80 6.07 4.95
C VAL A 209 11.90 6.26 6.46
N GLN A 210 10.82 5.96 7.18
CA GLN A 210 10.80 5.93 8.64
C GLN A 210 10.17 4.61 9.12
N PRO A 211 10.55 4.05 10.28
CA PRO A 211 10.07 2.74 10.73
C PRO A 211 8.54 2.59 10.76
N TYR A 212 7.83 3.63 11.23
CA TYR A 212 6.36 3.59 11.30
C TYR A 212 5.69 3.53 9.93
N LYS A 213 6.35 4.03 8.87
CA LYS A 213 5.80 4.04 7.51
C LYS A 213 5.69 2.64 6.90
N PHE A 214 6.56 1.72 7.31
CA PHE A 214 6.41 0.30 6.95
C PHE A 214 5.11 -0.27 7.52
N VAL A 215 4.85 0.01 8.80
CA VAL A 215 3.63 -0.47 9.47
C VAL A 215 2.38 0.14 8.83
N GLU A 216 2.39 1.44 8.56
CA GLU A 216 1.28 2.12 7.89
C GLU A 216 1.04 1.58 6.47
N ARG A 217 2.10 1.30 5.70
CA ARG A 217 2.01 0.73 4.36
C ARG A 217 1.42 -0.68 4.37
N ASP A 218 1.80 -1.53 5.31
CA ASP A 218 1.40 -2.95 5.36
C ASP A 218 -0.13 -3.16 5.40
N ARG A 219 -0.87 -2.17 5.91
CA ARG A 219 -2.35 -2.19 5.87
C ARG A 219 -2.89 -2.16 4.43
N LEU A 220 -2.21 -1.48 3.50
CA LEU A 220 -2.60 -1.36 2.10
C LEU A 220 -2.48 -2.71 1.40
N GLN A 221 -1.39 -3.45 1.66
CA GLN A 221 -1.19 -4.80 1.13
C GLN A 221 -2.32 -5.75 1.55
N SER A 222 -2.72 -5.67 2.82
CA SER A 222 -3.79 -6.51 3.35
C SER A 222 -5.18 -6.08 2.87
N GLY A 223 -5.48 -4.78 2.93
CA GLY A 223 -6.80 -4.25 2.62
C GLY A 223 -7.20 -4.46 1.16
N THR A 224 -6.24 -4.32 0.24
CA THR A 224 -6.47 -4.49 -1.21
C THR A 224 -6.51 -5.94 -1.69
N SER A 225 -6.09 -6.89 -0.86
CA SER A 225 -6.05 -8.31 -1.20
C SER A 225 -7.34 -9.04 -0.78
N GLN A 226 -7.70 -10.11 -1.48
CA GLN A 226 -8.76 -11.04 -1.06
C GLN A 226 -8.24 -12.02 0.00
N PHE A 227 -6.98 -12.44 -0.11
CA PHE A 227 -6.27 -13.27 0.85
C PHE A 227 -4.77 -12.97 0.83
N VAL A 228 -4.06 -13.47 1.84
CA VAL A 228 -2.61 -13.29 2.01
C VAL A 228 -1.93 -14.65 2.02
N ILE A 229 -0.91 -14.82 1.17
CA ILE A 229 0.04 -15.92 1.23
C ILE A 229 1.28 -15.44 1.98
N VAL A 230 1.65 -16.15 3.05
CA VAL A 230 2.83 -15.83 3.85
C VAL A 230 3.89 -16.92 3.73
N SER A 231 5.10 -16.51 3.33
CA SER A 231 6.32 -17.33 3.33
C SER A 231 6.95 -17.35 4.74
N ASN A 232 8.26 -17.60 4.87
CA ASN A 232 8.93 -17.60 6.17
C ASN A 232 8.80 -16.25 6.86
N PHE A 233 8.69 -16.22 8.18
CA PHE A 233 8.76 -15.01 9.00
C PHE A 233 9.14 -15.36 10.44
N SER A 234 9.53 -14.36 11.22
CA SER A 234 9.92 -14.55 12.63
C SER A 234 9.04 -13.70 13.56
N PRO A 235 8.98 -14.05 14.86
CA PRO A 235 8.45 -13.16 15.88
C PRO A 235 9.08 -11.77 15.80
N GLY A 236 8.28 -10.72 16.01
CA GLY A 236 8.71 -9.32 15.92
C GLY A 236 9.07 -8.81 14.51
N SER A 237 8.95 -9.63 13.46
CA SER A 237 9.19 -9.17 12.07
C SER A 237 8.07 -8.28 11.55
N GLY A 238 8.39 -7.44 10.55
CA GLY A 238 7.42 -6.56 9.90
C GLY A 238 6.21 -7.29 9.32
N THR A 239 6.40 -8.52 8.83
CA THR A 239 5.35 -9.40 8.30
C THR A 239 4.15 -9.53 9.25
N ILE A 240 4.39 -9.53 10.56
CA ILE A 240 3.33 -9.64 11.58
C ILE A 240 2.33 -8.48 11.50
N HIS A 241 2.78 -7.28 11.15
CA HIS A 241 1.86 -6.14 10.97
C HIS A 241 0.89 -6.41 9.83
N THR A 242 1.40 -6.87 8.68
CA THR A 242 0.55 -7.26 7.55
C THR A 242 -0.44 -8.38 7.96
N LEU A 243 0.01 -9.43 8.66
CA LEU A 243 -0.87 -10.50 9.14
C LEU A 243 -1.93 -10.00 10.14
N SER A 244 -1.57 -9.03 10.99
CA SER A 244 -2.49 -8.41 11.94
C SER A 244 -3.58 -7.60 11.21
N TYR A 245 -3.19 -6.85 10.17
CA TYR A 245 -4.15 -6.14 9.32
C TYR A 245 -5.02 -7.10 8.52
N ALA A 246 -4.47 -8.17 7.96
CA ALA A 246 -5.25 -9.22 7.31
C ALA A 246 -6.33 -9.78 8.24
N ASN A 247 -5.99 -10.10 9.49
CA ASN A 247 -6.96 -10.54 10.49
C ASN A 247 -8.01 -9.46 10.81
N LYS A 248 -7.59 -8.19 11.02
CA LYS A 248 -8.49 -7.04 11.25
C LYS A 248 -9.50 -6.87 10.10
N TYR A 249 -9.04 -7.03 8.86
CA TYR A 249 -9.84 -6.90 7.64
C TYR A 249 -10.50 -8.22 7.21
N LYS A 250 -10.45 -9.26 8.05
CA LYS A 250 -11.04 -10.59 7.81
C LYS A 250 -10.58 -11.22 6.49
N LYS A 251 -9.31 -11.00 6.12
CA LYS A 251 -8.67 -11.61 4.96
C LYS A 251 -8.05 -12.95 5.37
N PRO A 252 -8.38 -14.05 4.68
CA PRO A 252 -7.76 -15.34 4.96
C PRO A 252 -6.25 -15.31 4.75
N ILE A 253 -5.53 -16.03 5.61
CA ILE A 253 -4.07 -16.13 5.60
C ILE A 253 -3.71 -17.59 5.33
N TYR A 254 -2.86 -17.81 4.33
CA TYR A 254 -2.43 -19.13 3.91
C TYR A 254 -0.91 -19.30 3.96
N SER A 255 -0.47 -20.48 4.36
CA SER A 255 0.92 -20.92 4.22
C SER A 255 0.97 -22.43 4.01
N ILE A 256 2.16 -23.00 3.87
CA ILE A 256 2.36 -24.43 3.58
C ILE A 256 3.14 -25.14 4.71
N PRO A 257 3.04 -26.48 4.86
CA PRO A 257 3.69 -27.21 5.95
C PRO A 257 5.19 -26.95 6.10
N VAL A 258 5.93 -26.92 4.98
CA VAL A 258 7.38 -26.66 5.00
C VAL A 258 7.71 -25.28 5.56
N VAL A 259 6.93 -24.26 5.19
CA VAL A 259 7.11 -22.89 5.70
C VAL A 259 6.70 -22.81 7.16
N TYR A 260 5.60 -23.48 7.53
CA TYR A 260 5.15 -23.60 8.91
C TYR A 260 6.23 -24.17 9.82
N ASP A 261 6.85 -25.27 9.43
CA ASP A 261 7.91 -25.90 10.21
C ASP A 261 9.15 -25.00 10.33
N GLN A 262 9.53 -24.28 9.27
CA GLN A 262 10.67 -23.35 9.28
C GLN A 262 10.39 -22.03 10.00
N SER A 263 9.14 -21.72 10.33
CA SER A 263 8.73 -20.46 10.95
C SER A 263 7.81 -20.71 12.15
N ARG A 264 7.99 -21.85 12.82
CA ARG A 264 7.12 -22.33 13.91
C ARG A 264 6.92 -21.29 14.99
N ASP A 265 7.99 -20.70 15.49
CA ASP A 265 7.93 -19.63 16.51
C ASP A 265 7.09 -18.43 16.04
N GLY A 266 7.17 -18.09 14.75
CA GLY A 266 6.38 -17.03 14.13
C GLY A 266 4.89 -17.37 14.09
N PHE A 267 4.55 -18.61 13.72
CA PHE A 267 3.17 -19.09 13.73
C PHE A 267 2.60 -19.19 15.15
N GLU A 268 3.38 -19.71 16.11
CA GLU A 268 3.00 -19.74 17.52
C GLU A 268 2.73 -18.33 18.07
N TYR A 269 3.58 -17.36 17.70
CA TYR A 269 3.39 -15.96 18.08
C TYR A 269 2.08 -15.37 17.55
N ILE A 270 1.72 -15.60 16.29
CA ILE A 270 0.47 -15.06 15.73
C ILE A 270 -0.76 -15.82 16.28
N THR A 271 -0.63 -17.11 16.61
CA THR A 271 -1.67 -17.87 17.32
C THR A 271 -1.96 -17.25 18.70
N GLN A 272 -0.93 -16.90 19.47
CA GLN A 272 -1.08 -16.22 20.76
C GLN A 272 -1.76 -14.84 20.62
N LYS A 273 -1.66 -14.22 19.45
CA LYS A 273 -2.35 -12.95 19.12
C LYS A 273 -3.74 -13.15 18.50
N HIS A 274 -4.27 -14.36 18.48
CA HIS A 274 -5.57 -14.70 17.89
C HIS A 274 -5.69 -14.29 16.41
N ILE A 275 -4.59 -14.40 15.67
CA ILE A 275 -4.57 -14.23 14.21
C ILE A 275 -4.81 -15.59 13.57
N ASN A 276 -5.91 -15.69 12.80
CA ASN A 276 -6.29 -16.94 12.16
C ASN A 276 -5.51 -17.15 10.85
N PHE A 277 -4.99 -18.36 10.65
CA PHE A 277 -4.33 -18.78 9.42
C PHE A 277 -4.67 -20.23 9.09
N GLN A 278 -4.40 -20.64 7.86
CA GLN A 278 -4.60 -22.00 7.37
C GLN A 278 -3.30 -22.52 6.76
N ILE A 279 -2.89 -23.72 7.17
CA ILE A 279 -1.80 -24.44 6.54
C ILE A 279 -2.39 -25.39 5.52
N ILE A 280 -2.10 -25.14 4.25
CA ILE A 280 -2.61 -25.90 3.11
C ILE A 280 -1.50 -26.76 2.54
N GLU A 281 -1.82 -27.97 2.08
CA GLU A 281 -0.86 -28.78 1.33
C GLU A 281 -0.42 -28.06 0.06
N ASN A 282 0.82 -28.29 -0.39
CA ASN A 282 1.38 -27.66 -1.59
C ASN A 282 0.48 -27.85 -2.82
N THR A 283 -0.17 -29.01 -2.94
CA THR A 283 -1.10 -29.35 -4.04
C THR A 283 -2.43 -28.62 -3.97
N LYS A 284 -2.79 -28.05 -2.80
CA LYS A 284 -4.09 -27.41 -2.55
C LYS A 284 -4.06 -25.89 -2.73
N LEU A 285 -2.92 -25.28 -3.06
CA LEU A 285 -2.87 -23.84 -3.37
C LEU A 285 -3.80 -23.48 -4.53
N MET A 286 -3.88 -24.33 -5.57
CA MET A 286 -4.84 -24.19 -6.66
C MET A 286 -6.30 -24.21 -6.19
N GLN A 287 -6.64 -25.10 -5.25
CA GLN A 287 -7.99 -25.18 -4.70
C GLN A 287 -8.35 -23.91 -3.91
N VAL A 288 -7.38 -23.30 -3.22
CA VAL A 288 -7.61 -22.00 -2.56
C VAL A 288 -7.91 -20.94 -3.60
N ILE A 289 -7.12 -20.88 -4.67
CA ILE A 289 -7.26 -19.91 -5.77
C ILE A 289 -8.61 -20.05 -6.49
N GLU A 290 -9.12 -21.28 -6.67
CA GLU A 290 -10.43 -21.54 -7.29
C GLU A 290 -11.62 -20.98 -6.50
N ASN A 291 -11.46 -20.70 -5.20
CA ASN A 291 -12.53 -20.13 -4.37
C ASN A 291 -12.70 -18.61 -4.56
N TYR A 292 -11.88 -17.96 -5.40
CA TYR A 292 -11.81 -16.50 -5.58
C TYR A 292 -11.80 -16.10 -7.07
#